data_AF-A0A929ZKQ6-F1
#
_entry.id   AF-A0A929ZKQ6-F1
#
_cell.length_a   1.000
_cell.length_b   1.000
_cell.length_c   1.000
_cell.angle_alpha   90.00
_cell.angle_beta   90.00
_cell.angle_gamma   90.00
#
_symmetry.space_group_name_H-M   'P 1'
#
loop_
_entity.id
_entity.type
_entity.pdbx_description
1 polymer ?
#
loop_
_entity_poly.entity_id
_entity_poly.type
_entity_poly.pdbx_seq_one_letter_code
_entity_poly.pdbx_strand_id
1 'polypeptide(L)' 'RISVITTKRSYEELEREGYIYTIPGKGSFVAGKNVQLIQEQNLRIIEEHLAEIKKLSVSCNLSQEEVAKMMKVIWDENE' A
#
# COMPACT_ATOMS: atom_id res chain seq x y z
N ARG A 1 16.95 6.84 -30.49
CA ARG A 1 16.65 5.41 -30.72
C ARG A 1 17.18 4.65 -29.49
N ILE A 2 16.32 3.98 -28.71
CA ILE A 2 16.74 3.27 -27.50
C ILE A 2 17.45 1.98 -27.92
N SER A 3 18.55 1.62 -27.26
CA SER A 3 19.30 0.39 -27.56
C SER A 3 18.57 -0.84 -27.02
N VAL A 4 18.65 -1.96 -27.75
CA VAL A 4 18.12 -3.27 -27.32
C VAL A 4 18.76 -3.70 -25.99
N ILE A 5 20.03 -3.35 -25.76
CA ILE A 5 20.75 -3.63 -24.52
C ILE A 5 20.09 -2.89 -23.35
N THR A 6 19.69 -1.63 -23.56
CA THR A 6 19.03 -0.81 -22.54
C THR A 6 17.66 -1.38 -22.20
N THR A 7 16.86 -1.78 -23.20
CA THR A 7 15.56 -2.40 -22.96
C THR A 7 15.68 -3.74 -22.24
N LYS A 8 16.63 -4.60 -22.60
CA LYS A 8 16.83 -5.89 -21.93
C LYS A 8 17.21 -5.71 -20.46
N ARG A 9 18.14 -4.79 -20.15
CA ARG A 9 18.53 -4.48 -18.78
C ARG A 9 17.36 -3.99 -17.94
N SER A 10 16.49 -3.13 -18.48
CA SER A 10 15.30 -2.67 -17.77
C SER A 10 14.31 -3.80 -17.46
N TYR A 11 14.14 -4.78 -18.36
CA TYR A 11 13.29 -5.95 -18.08
C TYR A 11 13.89 -6.86 -17.00
N GLU A 12 15.20 -7.09 -17.03
CA GLU A 12 15.90 -7.88 -16.01
C GLU A 12 15.83 -7.21 -14.62
N GLU A 13 15.85 -5.88 -14.57
CA GLU A 13 15.72 -5.11 -13.34
C GLU A 13 14.29 -5.17 -12.78
N LEU A 14 13.28 -4.98 -13.64
CA LEU A 14 11.87 -5.13 -13.27
C LEU A 14 11.51 -6.56 -12.81
N GLU A 15 12.12 -7.58 -13.42
CA GLU A 15 11.94 -8.97 -13.02
C GLU A 15 12.62 -9.27 -11.67
N ARG A 16 13.82 -8.72 -11.45
CA ARG A 16 14.54 -8.82 -10.18
C ARG A 16 13.80 -8.14 -9.02
N GLU A 17 13.22 -6.97 -9.29
CA GLU A 17 12.40 -6.22 -8.33
C GLU A 17 11.00 -6.83 -8.16
N GLY A 18 10.65 -7.83 -8.98
CA GLY A 18 9.39 -8.58 -8.87
C GLY A 18 8.18 -7.80 -9.36
N TYR A 19 8.37 -6.80 -10.22
CA TYR A 19 7.30 -6.07 -10.93
C TYR A 19 6.77 -6.86 -12.12
N ILE A 20 7.61 -7.67 -12.75
CA ILE A 20 7.23 -8.56 -13.85
C ILE A 20 7.81 -9.96 -13.63
N TYR A 21 7.27 -10.95 -14.33
CA TYR A 21 7.81 -12.31 -14.40
C TYR A 21 7.75 -12.82 -15.84
N THR A 22 8.76 -13.57 -16.26
CA THR A 22 8.83 -14.11 -17.61
C THR A 22 8.46 -15.59 -17.63
N ILE A 23 7.56 -15.97 -18.53
CA ILE A 23 7.30 -17.37 -18.87
C ILE A 23 8.08 -17.68 -20.16
N PRO A 24 9.02 -18.66 -20.15
CA PRO A 24 9.76 -19.05 -21.34
C PRO A 24 8.82 -19.37 -22.51
N GLY A 25 9.04 -18.72 -23.65
CA GLY A 25 8.24 -18.90 -24.86
C GLY A 25 6.87 -18.21 -24.85
N LYS A 26 6.46 -17.54 -23.76
CA LYS A 26 5.19 -16.78 -23.69
C LYS A 26 5.36 -15.28 -23.45
N GLY A 27 6.56 -14.83 -23.04
CA GLY A 27 6.87 -13.42 -22.81
C GLY A 27 6.82 -13.04 -21.32
N SER A 28 6.89 -11.73 -21.04
CA SER A 28 6.92 -11.17 -19.68
C SER A 28 5.57 -10.57 -19.28
N PHE A 29 5.16 -10.81 -18.05
CA PHE A 29 3.85 -10.46 -17.50
C PHE A 29 4.00 -9.65 -16.21
N VAL A 30 3.06 -8.75 -15.90
CA VAL A 30 3.08 -7.96 -14.66
C VAL A 30 2.78 -8.85 -13.46
N ALA A 31 3.63 -8.78 -12.44
CA ALA A 31 3.47 -9.54 -11.21
C ALA A 31 2.42 -8.89 -10.29
N GLY A 32 1.41 -9.66 -9.86
CA GLY A 32 0.38 -9.20 -8.92
C GLY A 32 0.89 -8.87 -7.50
N LYS A 33 2.17 -9.14 -7.22
CA LYS A 33 2.85 -8.94 -5.93
C LYS A 33 2.84 -7.47 -5.48
N ASN A 34 2.82 -6.53 -6.42
CA ASN A 34 2.86 -5.10 -6.12
C ASN A 34 1.55 -4.59 -5.48
N VAL A 35 0.40 -5.12 -5.85
CA VAL A 35 -0.89 -4.72 -5.27
C VAL A 35 -0.99 -5.11 -3.79
N GLN A 36 -0.57 -6.34 -3.47
CA GLN A 36 -0.55 -6.83 -2.09
C GLN A 36 0.43 -6.03 -1.23
N LEU A 37 1.63 -5.71 -1.75
CA LEU A 37 2.61 -4.91 -1.03
C LEU A 37 2.12 -3.48 -0.76
N ILE A 38 1.50 -2.83 -1.75
CA ILE A 38 0.89 -1.50 -1.59
C ILE A 38 -0.25 -1.56 -0.57
N GLN A 39 -1.08 -2.61 -0.62
CA GLN A 39 -2.15 -2.79 0.35
C GLN A 39 -1.62 -2.97 1.78
N GLU A 40 -0.57 -3.78 1.97
CA GLU A 40 0.09 -3.94 3.26
C GLU A 40 0.70 -2.63 3.76
N GLN A 41 1.34 -1.86 2.88
CA GLN A 41 1.89 -0.55 3.24
C GLN A 41 0.79 0.42 3.69
N ASN A 42 -0.33 0.46 2.96
CA ASN A 42 -1.47 1.30 3.32
C ASN A 42 -2.08 0.87 4.66
N LEU A 43 -2.23 -0.44 4.90
CA LEU A 43 -2.70 -0.95 6.19
C LEU A 43 -1.78 -0.54 7.33
N ARG A 44 -0.46 -0.61 7.13
CA ARG A 44 0.51 -0.19 8.13
C ARG A 44 0.40 1.31 8.46
N ILE A 45 0.22 2.16 7.46
CA ILE A 45 -0.01 3.60 7.65
C ILE A 45 -1.29 3.84 8.44
N ILE A 46 -2.36 3.11 8.12
CA ILE A 46 -3.64 3.20 8.86
C ILE A 46 -3.43 2.81 10.34
N GLU A 47 -2.71 1.71 10.62
CA GLU A 47 -2.39 1.29 11.98
C GLU A 47 -1.59 2.33 12.76
N GLU A 48 -0.61 2.97 12.12
CA GLU A 48 0.19 4.04 12.72
C GLU A 48 -0.70 5.24 13.10
N HIS A 49 -1.60 5.67 12.22
CA HIS A 49 -2.55 6.75 12.54
C HIS A 49 -3.52 6.37 13.65
N LEU A 50 -4.02 5.13 13.68
CA LEU A 50 -4.87 4.65 14.77
C LEU A 50 -4.12 4.66 16.12
N ALA A 51 -2.83 4.35 16.12
CA ALA A 51 -1.99 4.43 17.32
C ALA A 51 -1.79 5.88 17.78
N GLU A 52 -1.63 6.83 16.86
CA GLU A 52 -1.58 8.27 17.17
C GLU A 52 -2.90 8.78 17.74
N ILE A 53 -4.03 8.41 17.13
CA ILE A 53 -5.37 8.74 17.62
C ILE A 53 -5.56 8.22 19.05
N LYS A 54 -5.15 6.99 19.32
CA LYS A 54 -5.20 6.42 20.68
C LYS A 54 -4.36 7.21 21.68
N LYS A 55 -3.17 7.68 21.30
CA LYS A 55 -2.34 8.51 22.19
C LYS A 55 -3.01 9.85 22.49
N LEU A 56 -3.58 10.49 21.47
CA LEU A 56 -4.31 11.75 21.62
C LEU A 56 -5.58 11.56 22.46
N SER A 57 -6.32 10.47 22.26
CA SER A 57 -7.54 10.20 23.00
C SER A 57 -7.28 10.07 24.50
N VAL A 58 -6.18 9.41 24.89
CA VAL A 58 -5.74 9.35 26.29
C VAL A 58 -5.44 10.74 26.84
N SER A 59 -4.75 11.60 26.06
CA SER A 59 -4.45 12.97 26.49
C SER A 59 -5.70 13.86 26.62
N CYS A 60 -6.73 13.58 25.83
CA CYS A 60 -8.02 14.27 25.88
C CYS A 60 -9.02 13.60 26.85
N ASN A 61 -8.59 12.56 27.57
CA ASN A 61 -9.41 11.78 28.50
C ASN A 61 -10.67 11.17 27.86
N LEU A 62 -10.58 10.86 26.56
CA LEU A 62 -11.63 10.25 25.76
C LEU A 62 -11.62 8.73 25.89
N SER A 63 -12.82 8.16 26.01
CA SER A 63 -13.05 6.73 25.95
C SER A 63 -12.94 6.20 24.50
N GLN A 64 -12.75 4.88 24.37
CA GLN A 64 -12.74 4.21 23.08
C GLN A 64 -14.08 4.41 22.32
N GLU A 65 -15.19 4.43 23.06
CA GLU A 65 -16.54 4.61 22.49
C GLU A 65 -16.73 6.00 21.88
N GLU A 66 -16.19 7.05 22.53
CA GLU A 66 -16.24 8.41 22.00
C GLU A 66 -15.42 8.56 20.72
N VAL A 67 -14.21 8.00 20.69
CA VAL A 67 -13.36 8.00 19.49
C VAL A 67 -14.03 7.24 18.35
N ALA A 68 -14.64 6.07 18.63
CA ALA A 68 -15.37 5.29 17.64
C ALA A 68 -16.59 6.06 17.10
N LYS A 69 -17.31 6.78 17.97
CA LYS A 69 -18.44 7.63 17.56
C LYS A 69 -17.99 8.78 16.68
N MET A 70 -16.88 9.44 17.01
CA MET A 70 -16.28 10.48 16.17
C MET A 70 -15.90 9.95 14.79
N MET A 71 -15.26 8.78 14.74
CA MET A 71 -14.91 8.14 13.47
C MET A 71 -16.16 7.81 12.64
N LYS A 72 -17.23 7.33 13.28
CA LYS A 72 -18.49 7.03 12.60
C LYS A 72 -19.14 8.27 11.98
N VAL A 73 -19.16 9.39 12.71
CA VAL A 73 -19.69 10.66 12.18
C VAL A 73 -18.91 11.10 10.95
N ILE A 74 -17.57 11.08 11.00
CA ILE A 74 -16.72 11.44 9.85
C ILE A 74 -16.98 10.52 8.66
N TRP A 75 -17.23 9.23 8.91
CA TRP A 75 -17.52 8.26 7.86
C TRP A 75 -18.86 8.54 7.18
N ASP A 76 -19.90 8.81 7.98
CA ASP A 76 -21.26 9.09 7.50
C ASP A 76 -21.37 10.48 6.83
N GLU A 77 -20.49 11.44 7.15
CA GLU A 77 -20.46 12.78 6.51
C GLU A 77 -19.84 12.79 5.09
N ASN A 78 -19.15 11.73 4.70
CA ASN A 78 -18.49 11.61 3.38
C ASN A 78 -19.32 10.78 2.37
N GLU A 79 -20.59 10.53 2.66
CA GLU A 79 -21.59 9.95 1.74
C GLU A 79 -22.63 11.00 1.31
#